data_AF-A0A9D7RMG4-F1
#
_entry.id   AF-A0A9D7RMG4-F1
#
_cell.length_a   1.000
_cell.length_b   1.000
_cell.length_c   1.000
_cell.angle_alpha   90.00
_cell.angle_beta   90.00
_cell.angle_gamma   90.00
#
_symmetry.space_group_name_H-M   'P 1'
#
loop_
_entity.id
_entity.type
_entity.pdbx_description
1 polymer ?
#
loop_
_entity_poly.entity_id
_entity_poly.type
_entity_poly.pdbx_seq_one_letter_code
_entity_poly.pdbx_strand_id
1 'polypeptide(L)' 'MTLVADSAGFEFLFGTGTPLNEPITYGGPFVMTTPEQMAETKLRFANGEMGRLI' A
#
# COMPACT_ATOMS: atom_id res chain seq x y z
N MET A 1 1.71 -3.86 24.38
CA MET A 1 2.99 -3.23 23.99
C MET A 1 3.21 -2.04 24.89
N THR A 2 4.40 -1.92 25.48
CA THR A 2 4.74 -0.79 26.35
C THR A 2 5.90 -0.04 25.72
N LEU A 3 5.74 1.26 25.57
CA LEU A 3 6.77 2.16 25.04
C LEU A 3 7.27 3.05 26.18
N VAL A 4 8.58 3.21 26.28
CA VAL A 4 9.24 4.07 27.27
C VAL A 4 10.29 4.89 26.51
N ALA A 5 10.21 6.22 26.62
CA ALA A 5 11.20 7.14 26.07
C ALA A 5 12.13 7.64 27.17
N ASP A 6 13.36 7.99 26.81
CA ASP A 6 14.31 8.64 27.71
C ASP A 6 14.20 10.18 27.63
N SER A 7 15.17 10.89 28.21
CA SER A 7 15.17 12.36 28.27
C SER A 7 15.36 13.04 26.91
N ALA A 8 15.81 12.33 25.87
CA ALA A 8 15.91 12.88 24.52
C ALA A 8 14.56 12.87 23.77
N GLY A 9 13.54 12.21 24.33
CA GLY A 9 12.23 12.05 23.69
C GLY A 9 12.23 10.99 22.58
N PHE A 10 11.05 10.67 22.05
CA PHE A 10 10.87 9.64 21.03
C PHE A 10 9.70 9.99 20.10
N GLU A 11 9.97 10.02 18.79
CA GLU A 11 8.95 10.19 17.75
C GLU A 11 8.64 8.83 17.13
N PHE A 12 7.36 8.43 17.13
CA PHE A 12 6.94 7.16 16.54
C PHE A 12 5.52 7.19 16.02
N LEU A 13 5.24 6.26 15.11
CA LEU A 13 3.89 5.93 14.67
C LEU A 13 3.58 4.49 15.03
N PHE A 14 2.43 4.25 15.65
CA PHE A 14 1.93 2.91 15.92
C PHE A 14 0.63 2.70 15.15
N GLY A 15 0.70 1.85 14.12
CA GLY A 15 -0.44 1.42 13.34
C GLY A 15 -0.94 0.06 13.82
N THR A 16 -2.26 -0.08 13.94
CA THR A 16 -2.92 -1.37 14.16
C THR A 16 -3.98 -1.57 13.08
N GLY A 17 -4.37 -2.83 12.86
CA GLY A 17 -5.41 -3.16 11.90
C GLY A 17 -5.78 -4.62 11.95
N THR A 18 -6.95 -4.94 11.43
CA THR A 18 -7.36 -6.33 11.19
C THR A 18 -6.66 -6.83 9.93
N PRO A 19 -6.04 -8.02 9.94
CA PRO A 19 -5.46 -8.60 8.73
C PRO A 19 -6.53 -8.75 7.63
N LEU A 20 -6.22 -8.27 6.43
CA LEU A 20 -7.11 -8.39 5.27
C LEU A 20 -7.33 -9.86 4.86
N ASN A 21 -6.35 -10.74 5.15
CA ASN A 21 -6.39 -12.18 4.83
C ASN A 21 -6.63 -12.48 3.33
N GLU A 22 -6.16 -11.59 2.47
CA GLU A 22 -6.18 -11.75 1.01
C GLU A 22 -4.75 -11.80 0.46
N PRO A 23 -4.51 -12.50 -0.67
CA PRO A 23 -3.23 -12.43 -1.36
C PRO A 23 -2.86 -10.98 -1.71
N ILE A 24 -1.56 -10.67 -1.65
CA ILE A 24 -1.03 -9.35 -2.00
C ILE A 24 -0.09 -9.51 -3.20
N THR A 25 -0.48 -8.93 -4.33
CA THR A 25 0.34 -8.83 -5.55
C THR A 25 0.85 -7.40 -5.69
N TYR A 26 2.15 -7.19 -5.46
CA TYR A 26 2.81 -5.90 -5.55
C TYR A 26 3.44 -5.67 -6.94
N GLY A 27 3.29 -4.47 -7.50
CA GLY A 27 3.78 -4.17 -8.85
C GLY A 27 4.17 -2.71 -9.07
N GLY A 28 4.87 -2.09 -8.11
CA GLY A 28 5.29 -0.68 -8.17
C GLY A 28 4.23 0.22 -7.54
N PRO A 29 3.63 1.18 -8.26
CA PRO A 29 2.62 2.08 -7.70
C PRO A 29 1.26 1.41 -7.48
N PHE A 30 1.13 0.11 -7.80
CA PHE A 30 -0.11 -0.64 -7.71
C PHE A 30 0.05 -1.86 -6.80
N VAL A 31 -1.04 -2.16 -6.07
CA VAL A 31 -1.19 -3.36 -5.23
C VAL A 31 -2.56 -3.96 -5.54
N MET A 32 -2.60 -5.26 -5.87
CA MET A 32 -3.81 -6.01 -6.24
C MET A 32 -3.86 -7.34 -5.50
N THR A 33 -4.95 -8.10 -5.68
CA THR A 33 -5.11 -9.44 -5.09
C THR A 33 -4.49 -10.52 -6.00
N THR A 34 -4.60 -10.40 -7.33
CA THR A 34 -4.09 -11.42 -8.27
C THR A 34 -3.10 -10.89 -9.33
N PRO A 35 -2.28 -11.77 -9.93
CA PRO A 35 -1.41 -11.41 -11.06
C PRO A 35 -2.17 -10.88 -12.28
N GLU A 36 -3.37 -11.38 -12.55
CA GLU A 36 -4.20 -10.97 -13.69
C GLU A 36 -4.70 -9.53 -13.52
N GLN A 37 -5.19 -9.21 -12.31
CA GLN A 37 -5.57 -7.84 -11.95
C GLN A 37 -4.39 -6.88 -12.08
N MET A 38 -3.19 -7.31 -11.69
CA MET A 38 -1.97 -6.53 -11.84
C MET A 38 -1.63 -6.29 -13.33
N ALA A 39 -1.74 -7.31 -14.17
CA ALA A 39 -1.48 -7.19 -15.60
C ALA A 39 -2.46 -6.22 -16.28
N GLU A 40 -3.76 -6.34 -15.97
CA GLU A 40 -4.80 -5.42 -16.45
C GLU A 40 -4.52 -3.98 -16.01
N THR A 41 -4.19 -3.77 -14.74
CA THR A 41 -3.91 -2.44 -14.17
C THR A 41 -2.74 -1.76 -14.90
N LYS A 42 -1.68 -2.51 -15.19
CA LYS A 42 -0.53 -2.00 -15.94
C LYS A 42 -0.91 -1.58 -17.36
N LEU A 43 -1.78 -2.34 -18.04
CA LEU A 43 -2.29 -2.00 -19.36
C LEU A 43 -3.12 -0.71 -19.32
N ARG A 44 -4.05 -0.60 -18.37
CA ARG A 44 -4.88 0.60 -18.19
C ARG A 44 -4.04 1.84 -17.91
N PHE A 45 -3.01 1.72 -17.08
CA PHE A 45 -2.05 2.82 -16.85
C PHE A 45 -1.32 3.21 -18.14
N ALA A 46 -0.81 2.24 -18.91
CA ALA A 46 -0.14 2.50 -20.17
C ALA A 46 -1.07 3.16 -21.21
N ASN A 47 -2.36 2.86 -21.17
CA ASN A 47 -3.38 3.44 -22.05
C ASN A 47 -3.87 4.83 -21.59
N GLY A 48 -3.41 5.34 -20.44
CA GLY A 48 -3.88 6.62 -19.90
C GLY A 48 -5.29 6.58 -19.29
N GLU A 49 -5.76 5.40 -18.87
CA GLU A 49 -7.10 5.17 -18.33
C GLU A 49 -7.20 5.39 -16.81
N MET A 50 -6.27 6.16 -16.22
CA MET A 50 -6.13 6.34 -14.77
C MET A 50 -6.66 7.69 -14.27
N GLY A 51 -7.45 8.37 -15.10
CA GLY A 51 -7.93 9.73 -14.85
C GLY A 51 -6.90 10.79 -15.28
N ARG A 52 -7.27 12.06 -15.12
CA ARG A 52 -6.43 13.21 -15.47
C ARG A 52 -6.37 14.14 -14.27
N LEU A 53 -5.18 14.65 -13.97
CA LEU A 53 -5.03 15.79 -13.06
C LEU A 53 -5.48 17.03 -13.82
N ILE A 54 -6.51 17.70 -13.30
CA ILE A 54 -7.02 18.97 -13.83
C ILE A 54 -6.52 20.14 -12.99
#